data_AF-A0AA37PTG2-F1
#
_entry.id   AF-A0AA37PTG2-F1
#
_cell.length_a   1.000
_cell.length_b   1.000
_cell.length_c   1.000
_cell.angle_alpha   90.00
_cell.angle_beta   90.00
_cell.angle_gamma   90.00
#
_symmetry.space_group_name_H-M   'P 1'
#
loop_
_entity.id
_entity.type
_entity.pdbx_description
1 polymer ?
#
loop_
_entity_poly.entity_id
_entity_poly.type
_entity_poly.pdbx_seq_one_letter_code
_entity_poly.pdbx_strand_id
1 'polypeptide(L)'
;MANLGDLAARIVAFIRAGYPQGVPPTDHVPLLALLRRRLTNDEVTEVAIHLATSGELNVDVADIGAAITRVTDELPSLDDLDRVQRRLDAIGWPAEPDS
;
A
#
# COMPACT_ATOMS: atom_id res chain seq x y z
N MET A 1 -0.60 22.54 -1.67
CA MET A 1 -1.22 21.45 -2.44
C MET A 1 -0.21 20.32 -2.48
N ALA A 2 -0.43 19.25 -1.71
CA ALA A 2 0.41 18.07 -1.83
C ALA A 2 0.20 17.50 -3.25
N ASN A 3 1.28 17.27 -3.98
CA ASN A 3 1.19 16.63 -5.28
C ASN A 3 0.96 15.12 -5.06
N LEU A 4 0.17 14.50 -5.92
CA LEU A 4 -0.19 13.08 -5.81
C LEU A 4 1.06 12.18 -5.74
N GLY A 5 2.07 12.51 -6.53
CA GLY A 5 3.36 11.81 -6.54
C GLY A 5 4.20 12.00 -5.26
N ASP A 6 4.13 13.16 -4.61
CA ASP A 6 4.85 13.41 -3.35
C ASP A 6 4.25 12.58 -2.19
N LEU A 7 2.92 12.48 -2.15
CA LEU A 7 2.23 11.59 -1.20
C LEU A 7 2.60 10.12 -1.47
N ALA A 8 2.54 9.70 -2.73
CA ALA A 8 2.87 8.33 -3.11
C ALA A 8 4.31 7.95 -2.73
N ALA A 9 5.29 8.81 -3.04
CA ALA A 9 6.68 8.60 -2.68
C ALA A 9 6.89 8.50 -1.16
N ARG A 10 6.19 9.34 -0.37
CA ARG A 10 6.25 9.30 1.10
C ARG A 10 5.67 8.00 1.66
N ILE A 11 4.54 7.55 1.13
CA ILE A 11 3.92 6.26 1.49
C ILE A 11 4.84 5.09 1.13
N VAL A 12 5.43 5.10 -0.07
CA VAL A 12 6.36 4.05 -0.53
C VAL A 12 7.59 3.95 0.39
N ALA A 13 8.20 5.09 0.72
CA ALA A 13 9.32 5.13 1.66
C ALA A 13 8.95 4.54 3.02
N PHE A 14 7.71 4.79 3.46
CA PHE A 14 7.18 4.25 4.69
C PHE A 14 6.98 2.73 4.63
N ILE A 15 6.34 2.22 3.57
CA ILE A 15 6.14 0.78 3.37
C ILE A 15 7.49 0.05 3.34
N ARG A 16 8.49 0.63 2.66
CA ARG A 16 9.85 0.10 2.60
C ARG A 16 10.52 0.02 3.98
N ALA A 17 10.23 0.94 4.89
CA ALA A 17 10.71 0.86 6.27
C ALA A 17 10.09 -0.32 7.04
N GLY A 18 8.84 -0.69 6.72
CA GLY A 18 8.15 -1.83 7.33
C GLY A 18 8.48 -3.17 6.67
N TYR A 19 8.85 -3.11 5.39
CA TYR A 19 9.20 -4.23 4.51
C TYR A 19 10.56 -4.01 3.87
N PRO A 20 11.66 -4.06 4.64
CA PRO A 20 13.00 -3.81 4.10
C PRO A 20 13.48 -4.86 3.09
N GLN A 21 12.78 -5.99 3.00
CA GLN A 21 13.05 -7.10 2.06
C GLN A 21 12.02 -7.17 0.93
N GLY A 22 11.17 -6.14 0.79
CA GLY A 22 10.01 -6.15 -0.10
C GLY A 22 8.75 -6.73 0.56
N VAL A 23 7.60 -6.41 -0.03
CA VAL A 23 6.29 -6.83 0.48
C VAL A 23 6.01 -8.25 0.00
N PRO A 24 5.75 -9.22 0.90
CA PRO A 24 5.41 -10.57 0.49
C PRO A 24 4.02 -10.60 -0.18
N PRO A 25 3.76 -11.55 -1.10
CA PRO A 25 2.50 -11.64 -1.83
C PRO A 25 1.28 -11.82 -0.91
N THR A 26 1.46 -12.45 0.25
CA THR A 26 0.40 -12.58 1.28
C THR A 26 0.02 -11.24 1.91
N ASP A 27 0.91 -10.24 1.86
CA ASP A 27 0.67 -8.90 2.40
C ASP A 27 0.23 -7.90 1.34
N HIS A 28 0.28 -8.24 0.05
CA HIS A 28 -0.13 -7.32 -1.03
C HIS A 28 -1.59 -6.90 -0.87
N VAL A 29 -2.48 -7.88 -0.68
CA VAL A 29 -3.93 -7.63 -0.53
C VAL A 29 -4.26 -6.84 0.74
N PRO A 30 -3.87 -7.29 1.96
CA PRO A 30 -4.17 -6.53 3.17
C PRO A 30 -3.50 -5.15 3.19
N LEU A 31 -2.30 -4.99 2.61
CA LEU A 31 -1.64 -3.69 2.50
C LEU A 31 -2.46 -2.74 1.62
N LEU A 32 -2.80 -3.15 0.39
CA LEU A 32 -3.59 -2.33 -0.53
C LEU A 32 -4.98 -2.00 0.06
N ALA A 33 -5.61 -2.95 0.76
CA ALA A 33 -6.87 -2.73 1.45
C ALA A 33 -6.76 -1.68 2.58
N LEU A 34 -5.65 -1.67 3.33
CA LEU A 34 -5.39 -0.65 4.34
C LEU A 34 -5.12 0.73 3.72
N LEU A 35 -4.38 0.79 2.61
CA LEU A 35 -4.16 2.04 1.87
C LEU A 35 -5.48 2.65 1.40
N ARG A 36 -6.37 1.83 0.83
CA ARG A 36 -7.72 2.21 0.37
C ARG A 36 -8.63 2.78 1.46
N ARG A 37 -8.38 2.50 2.74
CA ARG A 37 -9.17 3.08 3.84
C ARG A 37 -8.86 4.56 4.07
N ARG A 38 -7.68 5.03 3.66
CA ARG A 38 -7.21 6.41 3.90
C ARG A 38 -6.98 7.19 2.62
N LEU A 39 -6.70 6.51 1.52
CA LEU A 39 -6.37 7.07 0.22
C LEU A 39 -7.51 6.81 -0.76
N THR A 40 -7.70 7.73 -1.69
CA THR A 40 -8.56 7.57 -2.86
C THR A 40 -8.03 6.49 -3.80
N ASN A 41 -8.88 5.97 -4.70
CA ASN A 41 -8.45 4.95 -5.65
C ASN A 41 -7.28 5.40 -6.54
N ASP A 42 -7.25 6.67 -6.95
CA ASP A 42 -6.16 7.25 -7.73
C ASP A 42 -4.85 7.29 -6.92
N GLU A 43 -4.91 7.74 -5.66
CA GLU A 43 -3.76 7.74 -4.74
C GLU A 43 -3.20 6.33 -4.49
N VAL A 44 -4.08 5.35 -4.28
CA VAL A 44 -3.68 3.94 -4.09
C VAL A 44 -3.01 3.42 -5.35
N THR A 45 -3.54 3.77 -6.51
CA THR A 45 -2.99 3.38 -7.81
C THR A 45 -1.57 3.92 -7.98
N GLU A 46 -1.37 5.21 -7.72
CA GLU A 46 -0.04 5.82 -7.80
C GLU A 46 0.94 5.20 -6.81
N VAL A 47 0.53 4.98 -5.55
CA VAL A 47 1.37 4.28 -4.56
C VAL A 47 1.76 2.89 -5.05
N ALA A 48 0.81 2.12 -5.56
CA ALA A 48 1.08 0.78 -6.07
C ALA A 48 2.04 0.82 -7.27
N ILE A 49 1.87 1.78 -8.21
CA ILE A 49 2.77 1.98 -9.35
C ILE A 49 4.18 2.28 -8.88
N HIS A 50 4.32 3.18 -7.91
CA HIS A 50 5.62 3.51 -7.34
C HIS A 50 6.28 2.30 -6.65
N LEU A 51 5.52 1.51 -5.89
CA LEU A 51 6.03 0.30 -5.24
C LEU A 51 6.49 -0.75 -6.26
N ALA A 52 5.72 -0.99 -7.32
CA ALA A 52 6.08 -1.92 -8.38
C ALA A 52 7.31 -1.45 -9.16
N THR A 53 7.35 -0.17 -9.53
CA THR A 53 8.49 0.45 -10.23
C THR A 53 9.76 0.40 -9.38
N SER A 54 9.62 0.45 -8.05
CA SER A 54 10.73 0.33 -7.10
C SER A 54 11.15 -1.13 -6.83
N GLY A 55 10.39 -2.12 -7.32
CA GLY A 55 10.61 -3.54 -7.06
C GLY A 55 10.17 -4.01 -5.66
N GLU A 56 9.44 -3.18 -4.92
CA GLU A 56 8.93 -3.50 -3.57
C GLU A 56 7.67 -4.37 -3.63
N LEU A 57 6.85 -4.17 -4.67
CA LEU A 57 5.81 -5.09 -5.10
C LEU A 57 6.34 -5.91 -6.26
N ASN A 58 6.37 -7.23 -6.11
CA ASN A 58 6.67 -8.14 -7.21
C ASN A 58 5.43 -8.33 -8.11
N VAL A 59 4.93 -7.22 -8.66
CA VAL A 59 3.78 -7.14 -9.56
C VAL A 59 4.15 -6.20 -10.70
N ASP A 60 3.80 -6.57 -11.92
CA ASP A 60 4.04 -5.69 -13.07
C ASP A 60 3.12 -4.48 -13.02
N VAL A 61 3.63 -3.31 -13.44
CA VAL A 61 2.86 -2.06 -13.45
C VAL A 61 1.57 -2.19 -14.26
N ALA A 62 1.61 -2.99 -15.34
CA ALA A 62 0.45 -3.31 -16.17
C ALA A 62 -0.65 -4.09 -15.43
N ASP A 63 -0.28 -4.88 -14.43
CA ASP A 63 -1.19 -5.72 -13.64
C ASP A 63 -1.70 -5.02 -12.38
N ILE A 64 -1.18 -3.85 -12.02
CA ILE A 64 -1.60 -3.11 -10.81
C ILE A 64 -3.08 -2.77 -10.82
N GLY A 65 -3.60 -2.28 -11.95
CA GLY A 65 -5.02 -1.95 -12.06
C GLY A 65 -5.92 -3.18 -11.83
N ALA A 66 -5.48 -4.33 -12.34
CA ALA A 66 -6.14 -5.61 -12.08
C ALA A 66 -5.98 -6.02 -10.61
N ALA A 67 -4.80 -5.85 -10.01
CA ALA A 67 -4.53 -6.15 -8.60
C ALA A 67 -5.37 -5.31 -7.65
N ILE A 68 -5.50 -4.00 -7.88
CA ILE A 68 -6.37 -3.10 -7.08
C ILE A 68 -7.84 -3.49 -7.23
N THR A 69 -8.27 -3.84 -8.45
CA THR A 69 -9.62 -4.36 -8.68
C THR A 69 -9.82 -5.68 -7.92
N ARG A 70 -8.84 -6.58 -7.94
CA ARG A 70 -8.87 -7.86 -7.23
C ARG A 70 -8.91 -7.70 -5.71
N VAL A 71 -8.19 -6.73 -5.16
CA VAL A 71 -8.26 -6.36 -3.73
C VAL A 71 -9.66 -5.87 -3.34
N THR A 72 -10.45 -5.38 -4.29
CA THR A 72 -11.86 -5.04 -4.05
C THR A 72 -12.74 -6.28 -3.90
N ASP A 73 -12.38 -7.38 -4.57
CA ASP A 73 -13.13 -8.63 -4.60
C ASP A 73 -12.68 -9.61 -3.51
N GLU A 74 -11.37 -9.69 -3.25
CA GLU A 74 -10.78 -10.48 -2.18
C GLU A 74 -10.79 -9.68 -0.87
N LEU A 75 -11.77 -9.95 -0.02
CA LEU A 75 -11.75 -9.54 1.38
C LEU A 75 -10.54 -10.21 2.06
N PRO A 76 -9.48 -9.46 2.44
CA PRO A 76 -8.38 -10.05 3.19
C PRO A 76 -8.90 -10.56 4.53
N SER A 77 -8.29 -11.64 5.02
CA SER A 77 -8.60 -12.14 6.36
C SER A 77 -8.33 -11.06 7.39
N LEU A 78 -9.14 -11.01 8.45
CA LEU A 78 -8.92 -10.06 9.55
C LEU A 78 -7.53 -10.23 10.19
N ASP A 79 -7.00 -11.46 10.22
CA ASP A 79 -5.65 -11.75 10.73
C ASP A 79 -4.55 -11.13 9.85
N ASP A 80 -4.69 -11.21 8.53
CA ASP A 80 -3.76 -10.62 7.57
C ASP A 80 -3.79 -9.09 7.65
N LEU A 81 -4.98 -8.50 7.75
CA LEU A 81 -5.14 -7.07 7.97
C LEU A 81 -4.48 -6.63 9.28
N ASP A 82 -4.75 -7.33 10.39
CA ASP A 82 -4.22 -6.99 11.70
C ASP A 82 -2.68 -7.11 11.75
N ARG A 83 -2.12 -8.12 11.09
CA ARG A 83 -0.67 -8.31 10.97
C ARG A 83 -0.01 -7.15 10.22
N VAL A 84 -0.54 -6.77 9.07
CA VAL A 84 -0.01 -5.63 8.31
C VAL A 84 -0.21 -4.34 9.08
N GLN A 85 -1.39 -4.12 9.67
CA GLN A 85 -1.70 -2.95 10.49
C GLN A 85 -0.72 -2.79 11.65
N ARG A 86 -0.48 -3.83 12.46
CA ARG A 86 0.49 -3.79 13.55
C ARG A 86 1.90 -3.46 13.09
N ARG A 87 2.30 -3.97 11.93
CA ARG A 87 3.62 -3.69 11.34
C ARG A 87 3.74 -2.23 10.94
N LEU A 88 2.70 -1.69 10.31
CA LEU A 88 2.60 -0.30 9.90
C LEU A 88 2.52 0.63 11.13
N ASP A 89 1.75 0.29 12.16
CA ASP A 89 1.71 1.06 13.41
C ASP A 89 3.07 1.11 14.12
N ALA A 90 3.84 0.01 14.10
CA ALA A 90 5.17 -0.04 14.73
C ALA A 90 6.18 0.96 14.14
N ILE A 91 5.99 1.36 12.88
CA ILE A 91 6.83 2.37 12.21
C ILE A 91 6.18 3.76 12.17
N GLY A 92 5.01 3.92 12.80
CA GLY A 92 4.29 5.20 12.91
C GLY A 92 3.43 5.51 11.68
N TRP A 93 2.71 4.51 11.15
CA TRP A 93 1.94 4.65 9.91
C TRP A 93 1.02 5.84 10.01
N PRO A 94 1.13 6.79 9.06
CA PRO A 94 0.70 8.16 9.27
C PRO A 94 -0.76 8.16 9.69
N ALA A 95 -0.98 8.41 10.98
CA ALA A 95 -2.28 8.62 11.57
C ALA A 95 -2.80 9.96 11.03
N GLU A 96 -3.45 9.87 9.87
CA GLU A 96 -4.09 10.94 9.12
C GLU A 96 -3.12 12.00 8.58
N PRO A 97 -3.23 12.41 7.30
CA PRO A 97 -2.90 13.79 6.99
C PRO A 97 -3.91 14.66 7.77
N ASP A 98 -3.40 15.59 8.57
CA ASP A 98 -4.19 16.69 9.14
C ASP A 98 -5.20 17.24 8.11
N SER A 99 -6.41 17.56 8.60
CA SER A 99 -7.65 17.93 7.89
C SER A 99 -7.54 18.90 6.70
#